data_AF-A0A8S3X3C2-F1
#
_entry.id   AF-A0A8S3X3C2-F1
#
_cell.length_a   1.000
_cell.length_b   1.000
_cell.length_c   1.000
_cell.angle_alpha   90.00
_cell.angle_beta   90.00
_cell.angle_gamma   90.00
#
_symmetry.space_group_name_H-M   'P 1'
#
loop_
_entity.id
_entity.type
_entity.pdbx_description
1 polymer ?
#
loop_
_entity_poly.entity_id
_entity_poly.type
_entity_poly.pdbx_seq_one_letter_code
_entity_poly.pdbx_strand_id
1 'polypeptide(L)'
;MELYTIIKEFKGKKIEEKFSLLEERLVQLTSCPPKETTVLTRYLKYFKTSFKERWSAARNTDKRFVKNNMEWLNVSLELPTWTHKAGRPTKEFRELCDRSKRRRTQDLRDRVPVEELTYAARVSQGTSGNIDASKIMKEITSTPTRAKMFRKAISSAKNVPIARKYTPQEALALFVEGNFTRGQWELLQGGRKEIYPCYSLLQKA
;
A
#
# COMPACT_ATOMS: atom_id res chain seq x y z
N MET A 1 -23.61 -21.38 7.05
CA MET A 1 -23.16 -22.71 7.55
C MET A 1 -24.27 -23.30 8.39
N GLU A 2 -24.83 -24.45 8.00
CA GLU A 2 -25.97 -25.05 8.72
C GLU A 2 -25.45 -25.92 9.88
N LEU A 3 -25.49 -25.42 11.12
CA LEU A 3 -25.04 -26.17 12.29
C LEU A 3 -25.75 -27.53 12.46
N TYR A 4 -27.00 -27.62 11.99
CA TYR A 4 -27.81 -28.84 12.07
C TYR A 4 -27.33 -29.95 11.14
N THR A 5 -26.78 -29.64 9.96
CA THR A 5 -26.23 -30.67 9.06
C THR A 5 -25.01 -31.34 9.69
N ILE A 6 -24.15 -30.55 10.34
CA ILE A 6 -23.00 -31.04 11.11
C ILE A 6 -23.47 -31.96 12.26
N ILE A 7 -24.54 -31.61 12.98
CA ILE A 7 -25.09 -32.47 14.05
C ILE A 7 -25.65 -33.80 13.49
N LYS A 8 -26.23 -33.77 12.30
CA LYS A 8 -26.84 -34.94 11.66
C LYS A 8 -25.81 -35.96 11.16
N GLU A 9 -24.60 -35.51 10.82
CA GLU A 9 -23.48 -36.38 10.44
C GLU A 9 -23.10 -37.35 11.56
N PHE A 10 -23.28 -36.96 12.83
CA PHE A 10 -23.02 -37.80 14.00
C PHE A 10 -24.25 -38.63 14.40
N LYS A 11 -24.52 -39.72 13.67
CA LYS A 11 -25.61 -40.69 14.00
C LYS A 11 -25.24 -41.56 15.23
N GLY A 12 -26.25 -41.92 16.02
CA GLY A 12 -26.15 -42.93 17.09
C GLY A 12 -25.60 -42.47 18.46
N LYS A 13 -25.10 -41.24 18.58
CA LYS A 13 -24.54 -40.68 19.83
C LYS A 13 -25.57 -39.91 20.65
N LYS A 14 -25.35 -39.81 21.97
CA LYS A 14 -26.15 -38.94 22.85
C LYS A 14 -26.03 -37.48 22.41
N ILE A 15 -27.05 -36.66 22.67
CA ILE A 15 -27.10 -35.25 22.20
C ILE A 15 -25.89 -34.45 22.71
N GLU A 16 -25.49 -34.70 23.96
CA GLU A 16 -24.32 -34.10 24.59
C GLU A 16 -23.02 -34.43 23.85
N GLU A 17 -22.85 -35.68 23.41
CA GLU A 17 -21.67 -36.11 22.64
C GLU A 17 -21.65 -35.46 21.25
N LYS A 18 -22.82 -35.28 20.62
CA LYS A 18 -22.92 -34.57 19.34
C LYS A 18 -22.51 -33.10 19.47
N PHE A 19 -22.82 -32.48 20.61
CA PHE A 19 -22.44 -31.10 20.89
C PHE A 19 -20.95 -30.92 21.12
N SER A 20 -20.27 -31.87 21.77
CA SER A 20 -18.81 -31.84 21.91
C SER A 20 -18.12 -31.99 20.54
N LEU A 21 -18.59 -32.91 19.70
CA LEU A 21 -18.06 -33.11 18.35
C LEU A 21 -18.32 -31.91 17.43
N LEU A 22 -19.46 -31.24 17.61
CA LEU A 22 -19.74 -29.98 16.91
C LEU A 22 -18.76 -28.88 17.32
N GLU A 23 -18.43 -28.75 18.61
CA GLU A 23 -17.41 -27.80 19.07
C GLU A 23 -16.05 -28.08 18.47
N GLU A 24 -15.59 -29.34 18.49
CA GLU A 24 -14.33 -29.75 17.87
C GLU A 24 -14.31 -29.44 16.37
N ARG A 25 -15.41 -29.76 15.66
CA ARG A 25 -15.51 -29.52 14.23
C ARG A 25 -15.54 -28.02 13.90
N LEU A 26 -16.17 -27.20 14.74
CA LEU A 26 -16.20 -25.76 14.56
C LEU A 26 -14.84 -25.12 14.85
N VAL A 27 -14.07 -25.62 15.83
CA VAL A 27 -12.69 -25.17 16.06
C VAL A 27 -11.81 -25.44 14.84
N GLN A 28 -11.96 -26.63 14.22
CA GLN A 28 -11.26 -26.96 12.97
C GLN A 28 -11.66 -26.04 11.81
N LEU A 29 -12.96 -25.77 11.64
CA LEU A 29 -13.47 -24.95 10.53
C LEU A 29 -13.13 -23.46 10.67
N THR A 30 -13.12 -22.94 11.90
CA THR A 30 -12.90 -21.52 12.17
C THR A 30 -11.43 -21.16 12.41
N SER A 31 -10.53 -22.15 12.45
CA SER A 31 -9.12 -21.98 12.83
C SER A 31 -8.96 -21.24 14.16
N CYS A 32 -9.84 -21.51 15.12
CA CYS A 32 -9.90 -20.79 16.38
C CYS A 32 -8.64 -21.08 17.23
N PRO A 33 -7.97 -20.05 17.78
CA PRO A 33 -6.82 -20.26 18.64
C PRO A 33 -7.25 -20.91 19.98
N PRO A 34 -6.41 -21.76 20.59
CA PRO A 34 -6.75 -22.49 21.80
C PRO A 34 -7.14 -21.58 22.98
N LYS A 35 -6.62 -20.34 22.99
CA LYS A 35 -6.92 -19.31 23.99
C LYS A 35 -8.32 -18.68 23.88
N GLU A 36 -9.00 -18.82 22.73
CA GLU A 36 -10.30 -18.17 22.46
C GLU A 36 -11.46 -19.18 22.35
N THR A 37 -11.22 -20.45 22.66
CA THR A 37 -12.24 -21.52 22.73
C THR A 37 -13.41 -21.16 23.66
N THR A 38 -13.16 -20.33 24.68
CA THR A 38 -14.18 -19.78 25.59
C THR A 38 -15.19 -18.85 24.90
N VAL A 39 -14.79 -18.16 23.83
CA VAL A 39 -15.67 -17.29 23.04
C VAL A 39 -16.62 -18.13 22.20
N LEU A 40 -16.10 -19.19 21.57
CA LEU A 40 -16.87 -20.11 20.74
C LEU A 40 -17.87 -20.93 21.58
N THR A 41 -17.45 -21.42 22.74
CA THR A 41 -18.35 -22.12 23.69
C THR A 41 -19.45 -21.20 24.23
N ARG A 42 -19.14 -19.92 24.49
CA ARG A 42 -20.14 -18.91 24.90
C ARG A 42 -21.17 -18.66 23.80
N TYR A 43 -20.72 -18.57 22.55
CA TYR A 43 -21.59 -18.38 21.39
C TYR A 43 -22.52 -19.58 21.18
N LEU A 44 -21.99 -20.79 21.34
CA LEU A 44 -22.76 -22.03 21.21
C LEU A 44 -23.68 -22.32 22.39
N LYS A 45 -23.50 -21.67 23.55
CA LYS A 45 -24.34 -21.91 24.74
C LYS A 45 -25.82 -21.70 24.44
N TYR A 46 -26.17 -20.57 23.82
CA TYR A 46 -27.56 -20.25 23.47
C TYR A 46 -28.13 -21.21 22.43
N PHE A 47 -27.32 -21.58 21.44
CA PHE A 47 -27.73 -22.56 20.44
C PHE A 47 -27.99 -23.94 21.07
N LYS A 48 -27.10 -24.41 21.96
CA LYS A 48 -27.24 -25.69 22.67
C LYS A 48 -28.50 -25.72 23.55
N THR A 49 -28.79 -24.65 24.29
CA THR A 49 -29.99 -24.57 25.15
C THR A 49 -31.26 -24.57 24.31
N SER A 50 -31.35 -23.70 23.31
CA SER A 50 -32.52 -23.64 22.44
C SER A 50 -32.73 -24.92 21.63
N PHE A 51 -31.64 -25.59 21.22
CA PHE A 51 -31.73 -26.88 20.55
C PHE A 51 -32.33 -27.95 21.48
N LYS A 52 -31.88 -28.05 22.74
CA LYS A 52 -32.39 -29.05 23.69
C LYS A 52 -33.88 -28.85 23.98
N GLU A 53 -34.31 -27.61 24.19
CA GLU A 53 -35.71 -27.28 24.43
C GLU A 53 -36.60 -27.69 23.24
N ARG A 54 -36.19 -27.31 22.03
CA ARG A 54 -36.91 -27.62 20.78
C ARG A 54 -36.87 -29.11 20.45
N TRP A 55 -35.78 -29.81 20.79
CA TRP A 55 -35.64 -31.25 20.61
C TRP A 55 -36.57 -32.03 21.54
N SER A 56 -36.65 -31.62 22.81
CA SER A 56 -37.59 -32.17 23.80
C SER A 56 -39.04 -31.91 23.38
N ALA A 57 -39.38 -30.69 22.94
CA ALA A 57 -40.71 -30.34 22.44
C ALA A 57 -41.13 -31.17 21.20
N ALA A 58 -40.17 -31.61 20.40
CA ALA A 58 -40.37 -32.52 19.27
C ALA A 58 -40.44 -34.01 19.68
N ARG A 59 -40.51 -34.31 20.99
CA ARG A 59 -40.45 -35.67 21.56
C ARG A 59 -39.23 -36.45 21.07
N ASN A 60 -38.08 -35.77 20.98
CA ASN A 60 -36.80 -36.37 20.56
C ASN A 60 -36.86 -37.09 19.20
N THR A 61 -37.79 -36.69 18.33
CA THR A 61 -38.01 -37.35 17.04
C THR A 61 -37.54 -36.44 15.91
N ASP A 62 -36.55 -36.89 15.14
CA ASP A 62 -35.88 -36.08 14.11
C ASP A 62 -36.84 -35.51 13.05
N LYS A 63 -37.72 -36.36 12.50
CA LYS A 63 -38.73 -35.94 11.52
C LYS A 63 -39.66 -34.83 12.04
N ARG A 64 -40.02 -34.90 13.32
CA ARG A 64 -40.91 -33.92 13.97
C ARG A 64 -40.15 -32.63 14.31
N PHE A 65 -38.88 -32.75 14.71
CA PHE A 65 -38.03 -31.63 15.02
C PHE A 65 -37.78 -30.74 13.81
N VAL A 66 -37.39 -31.34 12.68
CA VAL A 66 -37.16 -30.62 11.42
C VAL A 66 -38.44 -29.90 10.99
N LYS A 67 -39.56 -30.63 10.91
CA LYS A 67 -40.85 -30.07 10.49
C LYS A 67 -41.28 -28.86 11.33
N ASN A 68 -41.06 -28.91 12.65
CA ASN A 68 -41.50 -27.85 13.57
C ASN A 68 -40.53 -26.67 13.68
N ASN A 69 -39.27 -26.82 13.26
CA ASN A 69 -38.22 -25.82 13.48
C ASN A 69 -37.50 -25.39 12.18
N MET A 70 -38.07 -25.66 11.00
CA MET A 70 -37.47 -25.31 9.70
C MET A 70 -36.99 -23.85 9.65
N GLU A 71 -37.84 -22.90 10.05
CA GLU A 71 -37.50 -21.48 10.03
C GLU A 71 -36.32 -21.14 10.93
N TRP A 72 -36.25 -21.76 12.11
CA TRP A 72 -35.15 -21.58 13.05
C TRP A 72 -33.85 -22.21 12.56
N LEU A 73 -33.93 -23.35 11.86
CA LEU A 73 -32.79 -24.05 11.27
C LEU A 73 -32.22 -23.32 10.04
N ASN A 74 -33.05 -22.58 9.32
CA ASN A 74 -32.65 -21.79 8.16
C ASN A 74 -31.96 -20.46 8.51
N VAL A 75 -31.94 -20.05 9.78
CA VAL A 75 -31.22 -18.85 10.21
C VAL A 75 -29.72 -19.09 10.08
N SER A 76 -29.09 -18.42 9.11
CA SER A 76 -27.65 -18.48 8.92
C SER A 76 -26.94 -17.80 10.09
N LEU A 77 -26.12 -18.57 10.81
CA LEU A 77 -25.23 -18.05 11.84
C LEU A 77 -23.89 -17.67 11.20
N GLU A 78 -23.50 -16.41 11.36
CA GLU A 78 -22.14 -15.97 11.07
C GLU A 78 -21.25 -16.35 12.25
N LEU A 79 -20.19 -17.12 11.97
CA LEU A 79 -19.16 -17.46 12.94
C LEU A 79 -17.97 -16.52 12.74
N PRO A 80 -17.28 -16.10 13.82
CA PRO A 80 -16.04 -15.34 13.70
C PRO A 80 -15.02 -16.16 12.91
N THR A 81 -14.39 -15.55 11.90
CA THR A 81 -13.26 -16.16 11.20
C THR A 81 -11.96 -15.57 11.74
N TRP A 82 -11.15 -16.40 12.40
CA TRP A 82 -9.87 -15.98 12.96
C TRP A 82 -8.79 -16.03 11.88
N THR A 83 -8.63 -14.95 11.13
CA THR A 83 -7.51 -14.81 10.18
C THR A 83 -6.25 -14.35 10.92
N HIS A 84 -5.45 -15.32 11.39
CA HIS A 84 -4.14 -15.01 11.96
C HIS A 84 -3.17 -14.52 10.87
N LYS A 85 -3.06 -13.20 10.67
CA LYS A 85 -1.89 -12.62 10.00
C LYS A 85 -0.74 -12.51 11.01
N ALA A 86 -0.09 -13.63 11.31
CA ALA A 86 1.11 -13.61 12.14
C ALA A 86 2.25 -12.90 11.40
N GLY A 87 2.92 -11.95 12.06
CA GLY A 87 4.12 -11.27 11.55
C GLY A 87 4.03 -9.75 11.51
N ARG A 88 5.10 -9.13 11.02
CA ARG A 88 5.19 -7.67 10.88
C ARG A 88 4.17 -7.18 9.84
N PRO A 89 3.42 -6.10 10.10
CA PRO A 89 2.52 -5.50 9.11
C PRO A 89 3.26 -5.24 7.80
N THR A 90 2.69 -5.72 6.69
CA THR A 90 3.24 -5.49 5.36
C THR A 90 2.96 -4.06 4.93
N LYS A 91 4.02 -3.29 4.70
CA LYS A 91 3.90 -1.96 4.09
C LYS A 91 3.57 -2.06 2.61
N GLU A 92 2.91 -1.02 2.09
CA GLU A 92 2.72 -0.86 0.66
C GLU A 92 4.06 -0.71 -0.08
N PHE A 93 4.09 -1.08 -1.36
CA PHE A 93 5.32 -1.02 -2.14
C PHE A 93 5.93 0.39 -2.19
N ARG A 94 5.10 1.44 -2.25
CA ARG A 94 5.54 2.85 -2.32
C ARG A 94 6.34 3.25 -1.08
N GLU A 95 5.92 2.79 0.09
CA GLU A 95 6.48 3.12 1.41
C GLU A 95 7.72 2.29 1.80
N LEU A 96 8.04 1.26 1.02
CA LEU A 96 9.24 0.47 1.25
C LEU A 96 10.51 1.29 0.94
N CYS A 97 11.56 1.07 1.71
CA CYS A 97 12.89 1.56 1.37
C CYS A 97 13.44 0.84 0.13
N ASP A 98 14.40 1.45 -0.56
CA ASP A 98 14.94 0.92 -1.82
C ASP A 98 15.52 -0.49 -1.69
N ARG A 99 16.17 -0.80 -0.56
CA ARG A 99 16.69 -2.15 -0.28
C ARG A 99 15.58 -3.19 -0.30
N SER A 100 14.45 -2.89 0.34
CA SER A 100 13.28 -3.79 0.38
C SER A 100 12.57 -3.88 -0.97
N LYS A 101 12.48 -2.77 -1.73
CA LYS A 101 11.94 -2.78 -3.10
C LYS A 101 12.75 -3.71 -4.01
N ARG A 102 14.09 -3.58 -4.01
CA ARG A 102 14.99 -4.44 -4.80
C ARG A 102 14.83 -5.92 -4.46
N ARG A 103 14.75 -6.25 -3.17
CA ARG A 103 14.52 -7.64 -2.72
C ARG A 103 13.16 -8.16 -3.19
N ARG A 104 12.11 -7.36 -3.07
CA ARG A 104 10.74 -7.76 -3.46
C ARG A 104 10.58 -7.94 -4.97
N THR A 105 11.37 -7.20 -5.78
CA THR A 105 11.39 -7.33 -7.24
C THR A 105 12.54 -8.21 -7.75
N GLN A 106 13.20 -8.99 -6.89
CA GLN A 106 14.32 -9.87 -7.30
C GLN A 106 13.80 -10.97 -8.24
N ASP A 107 12.82 -11.75 -7.79
CA ASP A 107 12.22 -12.83 -8.57
C ASP A 107 11.71 -12.38 -9.94
N LEU A 108 11.14 -11.17 -10.01
CA LEU A 108 10.65 -10.59 -11.27
C LEU A 108 11.80 -10.32 -12.26
N ARG A 109 12.93 -9.81 -11.77
CA ARG A 109 14.12 -9.50 -12.59
C ARG A 109 14.87 -10.74 -13.04
N ASP A 110 14.80 -11.81 -12.24
CA ASP A 110 15.50 -13.06 -12.54
C ASP A 110 14.71 -13.91 -13.55
N ARG A 111 13.37 -13.81 -13.57
CA ARG A 111 12.50 -14.62 -14.45
C ARG A 111 12.21 -13.97 -15.79
N VAL A 112 12.09 -12.64 -15.83
CA VAL A 112 11.55 -11.92 -16.99
C VAL A 112 12.68 -11.14 -17.67
N PRO A 113 12.83 -11.24 -19.01
CA PRO A 113 13.85 -10.48 -19.72
C PRO A 113 13.59 -8.97 -19.63
N VAL A 114 14.68 -8.20 -19.71
CA VAL A 114 14.64 -6.73 -19.56
C VAL A 114 13.72 -6.07 -20.59
N GLU A 115 13.68 -6.59 -21.82
CA GLU A 115 12.84 -6.05 -22.89
C GLU A 115 11.36 -6.11 -22.55
N GLU A 116 10.91 -7.25 -22.03
CA GLU A 116 9.51 -7.49 -21.65
C GLU A 116 9.11 -6.66 -20.43
N LEU A 117 10.00 -6.56 -19.42
CA LEU A 117 9.80 -5.66 -18.28
C LEU A 117 9.66 -4.19 -18.70
N THR A 118 10.47 -3.77 -19.67
CA THR A 118 10.46 -2.40 -20.14
C THR A 118 9.22 -2.09 -20.97
N TYR A 119 8.79 -3.03 -21.81
CA TYR A 119 7.53 -2.93 -22.55
C TYR A 119 6.33 -2.88 -21.60
N ALA A 120 6.28 -3.78 -20.61
CA ALA A 120 5.21 -3.83 -19.61
C ALA A 120 5.11 -2.53 -18.81
N ALA A 121 6.25 -2.00 -18.35
CA ALA A 121 6.29 -0.73 -17.63
C ALA A 121 5.81 0.45 -18.51
N ARG A 122 6.20 0.49 -19.79
CA ARG A 122 5.72 1.50 -20.75
C ARG A 122 4.20 1.45 -20.92
N VAL A 123 3.64 0.26 -21.12
CA VAL A 123 2.19 0.08 -21.29
C VAL A 123 1.44 0.46 -20.00
N SER A 124 1.93 0.03 -18.84
CA SER A 124 1.34 0.36 -17.54
C SER A 124 1.33 1.87 -17.24
N GLN A 125 2.38 2.60 -17.62
CA GLN A 125 2.39 4.06 -17.52
C GLN A 125 1.35 4.70 -18.46
N GLY A 126 1.19 4.18 -19.67
CA GLY A 126 0.18 4.66 -20.61
C GLY A 126 -1.25 4.45 -20.10
N THR A 127 -1.55 3.25 -19.58
CA THR A 127 -2.90 2.92 -19.06
C THR A 127 -3.24 3.66 -17.77
N SER A 128 -2.25 4.03 -16.96
CA SER A 128 -2.43 4.86 -15.77
C SER A 128 -2.59 6.36 -16.07
N GLY A 129 -2.56 6.76 -17.35
CA GLY A 129 -2.72 8.16 -17.78
C GLY A 129 -1.41 8.94 -17.90
N ASN A 130 -0.26 8.36 -17.54
CA ASN A 130 1.06 8.97 -17.69
C ASN A 130 1.61 8.78 -19.11
N ILE A 131 0.94 9.40 -20.08
CA ILE A 131 1.24 9.25 -21.51
C ILE A 131 2.67 9.72 -21.83
N ASP A 132 3.11 10.85 -21.26
CA ASP A 132 4.44 11.40 -21.54
C ASP A 132 5.57 10.53 -20.97
N ALA A 133 5.37 9.94 -19.78
CA ALA A 133 6.32 8.99 -19.21
C ALA A 133 6.45 7.74 -20.13
N SER A 134 5.33 7.24 -20.64
CA SER A 134 5.30 6.12 -21.60
C SER A 134 6.06 6.46 -22.90
N LYS A 135 5.84 7.65 -23.46
CA LYS A 135 6.56 8.14 -24.64
C LYS A 135 8.07 8.26 -24.37
N ILE A 136 8.47 8.86 -23.25
CA ILE A 136 9.87 9.00 -22.87
C ILE A 136 10.54 7.63 -22.72
N MET A 137 9.89 6.67 -22.07
CA MET A 137 10.40 5.31 -21.96
C MET A 137 10.64 4.68 -23.34
N LYS A 138 9.68 4.82 -24.27
CA LYS A 138 9.84 4.36 -25.66
C LYS A 138 11.09 4.96 -26.31
N GLU A 139 11.29 6.27 -26.20
CA GLU A 139 12.41 6.98 -26.81
C GLU A 139 13.76 6.64 -26.18
N ILE A 140 13.80 6.43 -24.87
CA ILE A 140 15.01 5.98 -24.16
C ILE A 140 15.41 4.58 -24.63
N THR A 141 14.42 3.71 -24.88
CA THR A 141 14.67 2.32 -25.28
C THR A 141 14.96 2.14 -26.76
N SER A 142 14.51 3.06 -27.63
CA SER A 142 14.70 2.93 -29.07
C SER A 142 16.14 3.13 -29.51
N THR A 143 16.90 3.95 -28.79
CA THR A 143 18.31 4.23 -29.12
C THR A 143 19.13 4.48 -27.85
N PRO A 144 20.32 3.85 -27.69
CA PRO A 144 21.13 3.99 -26.48
C PRO A 144 21.67 5.42 -26.28
N THR A 145 21.75 6.22 -27.34
CA THR A 145 22.25 7.60 -27.32
C THR A 145 21.23 8.60 -26.77
N ARG A 146 19.92 8.38 -26.96
CA ARG A 146 18.87 9.30 -26.48
C ARG A 146 18.86 9.45 -24.97
N ALA A 147 19.06 8.37 -24.23
CA ALA A 147 19.18 8.42 -22.77
C ALA A 147 20.29 9.37 -22.31
N LYS A 148 21.44 9.35 -23.00
CA LYS A 148 22.58 10.24 -22.75
C LYS A 148 22.26 11.69 -23.10
N MET A 149 21.55 11.92 -24.20
CA MET A 149 21.09 13.27 -24.60
C MET A 149 20.14 13.87 -23.57
N PHE A 150 19.13 13.11 -23.13
CA PHE A 150 18.22 13.58 -22.07
C PHE A 150 18.95 13.91 -20.79
N ARG A 151 19.88 13.05 -20.35
CA ARG A 151 20.69 13.34 -19.16
C ARG A 151 21.47 14.64 -19.31
N LYS A 152 22.11 14.86 -20.47
CA LYS A 152 22.86 16.11 -20.74
C LYS A 152 21.94 17.32 -20.73
N ALA A 153 20.79 17.26 -21.41
CA ALA A 153 19.82 18.34 -21.47
C ALA A 153 19.27 18.70 -20.08
N ILE A 154 18.96 17.69 -19.24
CA ILE A 154 18.50 17.91 -17.86
C ILE A 154 19.62 18.55 -17.03
N SER A 155 20.86 18.10 -17.15
CA SER A 155 21.99 18.69 -16.42
C SER A 155 22.26 20.14 -16.86
N SER A 156 22.21 20.43 -18.17
CA SER A 156 22.35 21.81 -18.66
C SER A 156 21.19 22.70 -18.25
N ALA A 157 19.97 22.17 -18.19
CA ALA A 157 18.80 22.92 -17.72
C ALA A 157 18.83 23.18 -16.21
N LYS A 158 19.43 22.29 -15.41
CA LYS A 158 19.70 22.55 -13.98
C LYS A 158 20.80 23.59 -13.78
N ASN A 159 21.79 23.58 -14.67
CA ASN A 159 22.82 24.59 -14.77
C ASN A 159 22.34 25.78 -15.61
N VAL A 160 21.14 26.32 -15.33
CA VAL A 160 20.83 27.67 -15.80
C VAL A 160 21.96 28.53 -15.27
N PRO A 161 22.70 29.26 -16.13
CA PRO A 161 23.73 30.15 -15.64
C PRO A 161 23.04 31.15 -14.73
N ILE A 162 23.23 30.98 -13.43
CA ILE A 162 23.10 32.08 -12.48
C ILE A 162 23.92 33.19 -13.12
N ALA A 163 23.25 34.28 -13.53
CA ALA A 163 23.89 35.35 -14.28
C ALA A 163 25.21 35.67 -13.60
N ARG A 164 26.30 35.58 -14.38
CA ARG A 164 27.68 35.65 -13.87
C ARG A 164 27.77 36.84 -12.91
N LYS A 165 28.11 36.57 -11.65
CA LYS A 165 28.33 37.62 -10.66
C LYS A 165 29.41 38.56 -11.20
N TYR A 166 29.12 39.86 -11.26
CA TYR A 166 30.12 40.84 -11.69
C TYR A 166 31.34 40.76 -10.78
N THR A 167 32.52 40.76 -11.40
CA THR A 167 33.76 40.95 -10.64
C THR A 167 33.75 42.33 -9.99
N PRO A 168 34.49 42.55 -8.89
CA PRO A 168 34.51 43.85 -8.23
C PRO A 168 34.87 45.02 -9.17
N GLN A 169 35.77 44.79 -10.13
CA GLN A 169 36.19 45.77 -11.14
C GLN A 169 35.10 46.06 -12.18
N GLU A 170 34.46 45.01 -12.75
CA GLU A 170 33.33 45.18 -13.67
C GLU A 170 32.16 45.90 -12.99
N ALA A 171 31.90 45.56 -11.72
CA ALA A 171 30.88 46.21 -10.92
C ALA A 171 31.22 47.69 -10.64
N LEU A 172 32.49 48.00 -10.35
CA LEU A 172 32.94 49.37 -10.14
C LEU A 172 32.79 50.21 -11.42
N ALA A 173 33.14 49.66 -12.58
CA ALA A 173 32.91 50.31 -13.87
C ALA A 173 31.42 50.64 -14.07
N LEU A 174 30.53 49.68 -13.84
CA LEU A 174 29.07 49.92 -13.91
C LEU A 174 28.58 50.96 -12.89
N PHE A 175 29.14 50.96 -11.68
CA PHE A 175 28.81 51.92 -10.63
C PHE A 175 29.14 53.36 -11.08
N VAL A 176 30.34 53.55 -11.66
CA VAL A 176 30.84 54.85 -12.12
C VAL A 176 30.13 55.29 -13.41
N GLU A 177 30.05 54.42 -14.42
CA GLU A 177 29.41 54.73 -15.71
C GLU A 177 27.90 55.01 -15.54
N GLY A 178 27.24 54.28 -14.65
CA GLY A 178 25.83 54.47 -14.33
C GLY A 178 25.55 55.66 -13.40
N ASN A 179 26.59 56.36 -12.91
CA ASN A 179 26.47 57.42 -11.90
C ASN A 179 25.59 57.01 -10.71
N PHE A 180 25.74 55.75 -10.26
CA PHE A 180 24.93 55.25 -9.17
C PHE A 180 25.40 55.85 -7.84
N THR A 181 24.43 56.20 -6.99
CA THR A 181 24.71 56.45 -5.57
C THR A 181 24.83 55.14 -4.81
N ARG A 182 25.46 55.17 -3.63
CA ARG A 182 25.55 54.00 -2.74
C ARG A 182 24.18 53.37 -2.47
N GLY A 183 23.16 54.17 -2.16
CA GLY A 183 21.82 53.68 -1.88
C GLY A 183 21.15 53.02 -3.09
N GLN A 184 21.36 53.55 -4.29
CA GLN A 184 20.85 52.93 -5.52
C GLN A 184 21.56 51.60 -5.82
N TRP A 185 22.87 51.52 -5.59
CA TRP A 185 23.62 50.27 -5.73
C TRP A 185 23.18 49.21 -4.74
N GLU A 186 23.01 49.57 -3.47
CA GLU A 186 22.51 48.65 -2.44
C GLU A 186 21.07 48.19 -2.74
N LEU A 187 20.23 49.04 -3.35
CA LEU A 187 18.89 48.66 -3.82
C LEU A 187 18.94 47.68 -5.01
N LEU A 188 19.80 47.91 -6.00
CA LEU A 188 20.05 46.99 -7.12
C LEU A 188 20.57 45.64 -6.62
N GLN A 189 21.52 45.67 -5.69
CA GLN A 189 22.08 44.48 -5.05
C GLN A 189 21.02 43.74 -4.22
N GLY A 190 20.16 44.47 -3.50
CA GLY A 190 19.04 43.91 -2.74
C GLY A 190 18.05 43.16 -3.64
N GLY A 191 17.81 43.67 -4.85
CA GLY A 191 16.96 43.01 -5.85
C GLY A 191 17.59 41.76 -6.48
N ARG A 192 18.91 41.73 -6.69
CA ARG A 192 19.63 40.58 -7.29
C ARG A 192 21.03 40.36 -6.69
N LYS A 193 21.07 39.75 -5.50
CA LYS A 193 22.32 39.46 -4.75
C LYS A 193 23.29 38.52 -5.47
N GLU A 194 22.78 37.70 -6.38
CA GLU A 194 23.55 36.73 -7.15
C GLU A 194 24.42 37.41 -8.23
N ILE A 195 24.01 38.59 -8.70
CA ILE A 195 24.63 39.30 -9.83
C ILE A 195 25.57 40.40 -9.34
N TYR A 196 25.13 41.21 -8.37
CA TYR A 196 25.87 42.40 -7.93
C TYR A 196 26.68 42.12 -6.65
N PRO A 197 27.98 42.44 -6.59
CA PRO A 197 28.76 42.39 -5.36
C PRO A 197 28.30 43.45 -4.36
N CYS A 198 28.57 43.22 -3.07
CA CYS A 198 28.27 44.20 -2.03
C CYS A 198 29.15 45.44 -2.19
N TYR A 199 28.63 46.58 -1.76
CA TYR A 199 29.34 47.86 -1.86
C TYR A 199 30.73 47.84 -1.17
N SER A 200 30.87 47.07 -0.08
CA SER A 200 32.18 46.91 0.59
C SER A 200 33.23 46.19 -0.25
N LEU A 201 32.83 45.31 -1.18
CA LEU A 201 33.74 44.71 -2.15
C LEU A 201 34.04 45.67 -3.31
N LEU A 202 33.05 46.46 -3.71
CA LEU A 202 33.21 47.51 -4.74
C LEU A 202 34.21 48.59 -4.31
N GLN A 203 34.14 49.02 -3.04
CA GLN A 203 35.01 50.05 -2.48
C GLN A 203 36.49 49.61 -2.38
N LYS A 204 36.75 48.31 -2.37
CA LYS A 204 38.11 47.73 -2.28
C LYS A 204 38.73 47.43 -3.66
N ALA A 205 37.96 47.54 -4.72
CA ALA A 205 38.36 47.25 -6.10
C ALA A 205 39.09 48.44 -6.72
#